data_AF-A0AAQ2HF12-F1
#
_entry.id   AF-A0AAQ2HF12-F1
#
_cell.length_a   1.000
_cell.length_b   1.000
_cell.length_c   1.000
_cell.angle_alpha   90.00
_cell.angle_beta   90.00
_cell.angle_gamma   90.00
#
_symmetry.space_group_name_H-M   'P 1'
#
loop_
_entity.id
_entity.type
_entity.pdbx_description
1 polymer ?
#
loop_
_entity_poly.entity_id
_entity_poly.type
_entity_poly.pdbx_seq_one_letter_code
_entity_poly.pdbx_strand_id
1 'polypeptide(L)'
;MTEPRELRVLLVMYDLPKWLHKYLHSLFDGKKDAPRSLAYFDDWIRVQQSVLLVLTHLRPDALKENIFGIMALNARLLNDLNQGIQDVVSAPRMFVLDVTEADYAGTGLKDGWEWYELARRKALSSRLPAQHMEG
;
A
#
# COMPACT_ATOMS: atom_id res chain seq x y z
N MET A 1 -7.91 -18.51 -17.63
CA MET A 1 -8.98 -17.59 -17.20
C MET A 1 -8.37 -16.62 -16.20
N THR A 2 -8.13 -15.38 -16.60
CA THR A 2 -7.66 -14.32 -15.70
C THR A 2 -8.87 -13.82 -14.92
N GLU A 3 -8.84 -13.91 -13.59
CA GLU A 3 -9.86 -13.27 -12.74
C GLU A 3 -9.99 -11.79 -13.14
N PRO A 4 -11.21 -11.22 -13.20
CA PRO A 4 -11.37 -9.78 -13.39
C PRO A 4 -10.56 -9.08 -12.29
N ARG A 5 -9.66 -8.17 -12.69
CA ARG A 5 -8.85 -7.39 -11.77
C ARG A 5 -9.76 -6.40 -11.04
N GLU A 6 -10.37 -6.88 -9.96
CA GLU A 6 -11.16 -6.07 -9.06
C GLU A 6 -10.24 -5.08 -8.35
N LEU A 7 -10.67 -3.82 -8.29
CA LEU A 7 -9.97 -2.76 -7.59
C LEU A 7 -10.38 -2.75 -6.10
N ARG A 8 -9.42 -2.49 -5.22
CA ARG A 8 -9.58 -2.52 -3.77
C ARG A 8 -8.91 -1.31 -3.12
N VAL A 9 -9.49 -0.84 -2.03
CA VAL A 9 -8.86 0.10 -1.12
C VAL A 9 -8.33 -0.67 0.07
N LEU A 10 -7.00 -0.72 0.20
CA LEU A 10 -6.33 -1.45 1.27
C LEU A 10 -5.73 -0.48 2.28
N LEU A 11 -5.99 -0.72 3.57
CA LEU A 11 -5.34 -0.05 4.69
C LEU A 11 -4.07 -0.82 5.04
N VAL A 12 -2.93 -0.14 4.98
CA VAL A 12 -1.62 -0.70 5.33
C VAL A 12 -1.13 -0.03 6.60
N MET A 13 -0.94 -0.81 7.66
CA MET A 13 -0.31 -0.39 8.90
C MET A 13 1.02 -1.12 9.06
N TYR A 14 2.08 -0.42 9.44
CA TYR A 14 3.39 -1.03 9.58
C TYR A 14 4.14 -0.56 10.81
N ASP A 15 4.92 -1.46 11.38
CA ASP A 15 5.89 -1.17 12.44
C ASP A 15 7.25 -1.63 11.94
N LEU A 16 8.10 -0.65 11.62
CA LEU A 16 9.37 -0.86 10.93
C LEU A 16 10.50 -0.14 11.68
N PRO A 17 11.72 -0.72 11.71
CA PRO A 17 12.90 -0.02 12.15
C PRO A 17 13.08 1.32 11.41
N LYS A 18 13.67 2.32 12.09
CA LYS A 18 13.81 3.70 11.57
C LYS A 18 14.46 3.78 10.18
N TRP A 19 15.46 2.94 9.90
CA TRP A 19 16.13 2.90 8.60
C TRP A 19 15.19 2.38 7.49
N LEU A 20 14.37 1.38 7.80
CA LEU A 20 13.40 0.80 6.87
C LEU A 20 12.17 1.72 6.69
N HIS A 21 11.81 2.48 7.72
CA HIS A 21 10.78 3.53 7.64
C HIS A 21 11.14 4.61 6.61
N LYS A 22 12.38 5.11 6.65
CA LYS A 22 12.90 6.07 5.65
C LYS A 22 12.91 5.49 4.24
N TYR A 23 13.31 4.24 4.11
CA TYR A 23 13.32 3.55 2.82
C TYR A 23 11.91 3.41 2.24
N LEU A 24 10.96 2.93 3.05
CA LEU A 24 9.56 2.82 2.64
C LEU A 24 9.00 4.19 2.23
N HIS A 25 9.33 5.25 2.97
CA HIS A 25 8.93 6.61 2.58
C HIS A 25 9.46 7.01 1.20
N SER A 26 10.75 6.77 0.95
CA SER A 26 11.37 7.07 -0.34
C SER A 26 10.76 6.28 -1.49
N LEU A 27 10.34 5.03 -1.24
CA LEU A 27 9.62 4.23 -2.24
C LEU A 27 8.31 4.92 -2.63
N PHE A 28 7.51 5.32 -1.65
CA PHE A 28 6.23 5.95 -1.90
C PHE A 28 6.36 7.35 -2.52
N ASP A 29 7.25 8.22 -2.01
CA ASP A 29 7.46 9.58 -2.52
C ASP A 29 8.02 9.62 -3.96
N GLY A 30 8.65 8.53 -4.40
CA GLY A 30 9.32 8.40 -5.69
C GLY A 30 8.41 8.33 -6.93
N LYS A 31 7.25 9.01 -6.95
CA LYS A 31 6.28 9.03 -8.08
C LYS A 31 6.89 9.43 -9.45
N LYS A 32 8.15 9.85 -9.53
CA LYS A 32 8.84 10.18 -10.79
C LYS A 32 9.78 9.09 -11.35
N ASP A 33 10.43 8.28 -10.52
CA ASP A 33 11.46 7.33 -10.97
C ASP A 33 11.47 6.02 -10.16
N ALA A 34 10.39 5.73 -9.44
CA ALA A 34 10.25 4.46 -8.74
C ALA A 34 10.50 3.29 -9.72
N PRO A 35 11.39 2.35 -9.39
CA PRO A 35 11.57 1.16 -10.20
C PRO A 35 10.21 0.49 -10.44
N ARG A 36 10.07 -0.22 -11.57
CA ARG A 36 8.86 -0.98 -11.97
C ARG A 36 8.20 -1.81 -10.85
N SER A 37 8.90 -2.03 -9.74
CA SER A 37 8.42 -2.60 -8.48
C SER A 37 7.31 -1.83 -7.76
N LEU A 38 6.93 -0.61 -8.16
CA LEU A 38 5.74 0.08 -7.60
C LEU A 38 4.55 0.15 -8.56
N ALA A 39 4.64 -0.52 -9.72
CA ALA A 39 3.51 -0.69 -10.65
C ALA A 39 2.33 -1.51 -10.08
N TYR A 40 2.38 -1.87 -8.81
CA TYR A 40 1.33 -2.58 -8.09
C TYR A 40 0.24 -1.66 -7.53
N PHE A 41 0.48 -0.34 -7.46
CA PHE A 41 -0.47 0.63 -6.92
C PHE A 41 -1.01 1.50 -8.06
N ASP A 42 -2.33 1.63 -8.12
CA ASP A 42 -2.97 2.60 -9.00
C ASP A 42 -2.87 4.00 -8.40
N ASP A 43 -3.02 4.10 -7.08
CA ASP A 43 -2.76 5.31 -6.31
C ASP A 43 -2.59 4.97 -4.82
N TRP A 44 -2.10 5.92 -4.03
CA TRP A 44 -1.98 5.76 -2.58
C TRP A 44 -1.91 7.13 -1.89
N ILE A 45 -2.23 7.15 -0.60
CA ILE A 45 -2.03 8.30 0.28
C ILE A 45 -1.51 7.83 1.65
N ARG A 46 -0.65 8.66 2.25
CA ARG A 46 -0.25 8.49 3.65
C ARG A 46 -1.22 9.26 4.54
N VAL A 47 -1.89 8.54 5.45
CA VAL A 47 -2.85 9.15 6.40
C VAL A 47 -2.25 9.37 7.78
N GLN A 48 -1.25 8.56 8.17
CA GLN A 48 -0.43 8.74 9.38
C GLN A 48 1.01 8.28 9.11
N GLN A 49 1.93 8.57 10.03
CA GLN A 49 3.37 8.23 9.87
C GLN A 49 3.62 6.75 9.52
N SER A 50 2.77 5.85 10.02
CA SER A 50 2.87 4.40 9.84
C SER A 50 1.63 3.77 9.21
N VAL A 51 0.80 4.58 8.56
CA VAL A 51 -0.48 4.15 7.97
C VAL A 51 -0.66 4.73 6.58
N LEU A 52 -0.94 3.86 5.62
CA LEU A 52 -1.23 4.19 4.23
C LEU A 52 -2.60 3.66 3.84
N LEU A 53 -3.24 4.38 2.92
CA LEU A 53 -4.32 3.83 2.12
C LEU A 53 -3.78 3.62 0.70
N VAL A 54 -4.07 2.46 0.12
CA VAL A 54 -3.56 2.04 -1.19
C VAL A 54 -4.72 1.59 -2.05
N LEU A 55 -4.79 2.12 -3.26
CA LEU A 55 -5.71 1.69 -4.30
C LEU A 55 -4.97 0.70 -5.20
N THR A 56 -5.44 -0.54 -5.27
CA THR A 56 -4.73 -1.61 -5.98
C THR A 56 -5.66 -2.73 -6.41
N HIS A 57 -5.23 -3.48 -7.42
CA HIS A 57 -5.85 -4.74 -7.83
C HIS A 57 -5.37 -5.95 -7.01
N LEU A 58 -4.38 -5.78 -6.13
CA LEU A 58 -3.87 -6.84 -5.29
C LEU A 58 -4.83 -7.19 -4.15
N ARG A 59 -4.78 -8.45 -3.71
CA ARG A 59 -5.37 -8.88 -2.44
C ARG A 59 -4.44 -8.49 -1.28
N PRO A 60 -4.94 -8.36 -0.04
CA PRO A 60 -4.13 -7.99 1.12
C PRO A 60 -2.82 -8.77 1.28
N ASP A 61 -2.88 -10.10 1.18
CA ASP A 61 -1.70 -10.96 1.34
C ASP A 61 -0.67 -10.74 0.23
N ALA A 62 -1.13 -10.62 -1.03
CA ALA A 62 -0.26 -10.35 -2.17
C ALA A 62 0.41 -8.97 -2.07
N LEU A 63 -0.33 -7.95 -1.60
CA LEU A 63 0.25 -6.63 -1.33
C LEU A 63 1.34 -6.72 -0.25
N LYS A 64 1.03 -7.41 0.86
CA LYS A 64 1.95 -7.61 1.97
C LYS A 64 3.24 -8.31 1.51
N GLU A 65 3.11 -9.42 0.78
CA GLU A 65 4.24 -10.18 0.22
C GLU A 65 5.08 -9.33 -0.72
N ASN A 66 4.46 -8.53 -1.60
CA ASN A 66 5.20 -7.66 -2.51
C ASN A 66 5.99 -6.59 -1.78
N ILE A 67 5.40 -5.91 -0.80
CA ILE A 67 6.11 -4.89 -0.02
C ILE A 67 7.24 -5.55 0.79
N PHE A 68 7.00 -6.70 1.42
CA PHE A 68 8.06 -7.45 2.11
C PHE A 68 9.15 -7.95 1.17
N GLY A 69 8.80 -8.40 -0.05
CA GLY A 69 9.77 -8.84 -1.05
C GLY A 69 10.68 -7.72 -1.50
N ILE A 70 10.12 -6.54 -1.76
CA ILE A 70 10.89 -5.32 -2.07
C ILE A 70 11.78 -4.96 -0.88
N MET A 71 11.22 -4.94 0.33
CA MET A 71 11.98 -4.65 1.54
C MET A 71 13.09 -5.67 1.79
N ALA A 72 12.88 -6.97 1.56
CA ALA A 72 13.87 -8.02 1.79
C ALA A 72 14.99 -7.99 0.74
N LEU A 73 14.65 -7.78 -0.53
CA LEU A 73 15.62 -7.62 -1.61
C LEU A 73 16.53 -6.41 -1.34
N ASN A 74 15.94 -5.29 -0.91
CA ASN A 74 16.68 -4.07 -0.64
C ASN A 74 17.34 -4.06 0.74
N ALA A 75 16.79 -4.75 1.74
CA ALA A 75 17.42 -4.92 3.04
C ALA A 75 18.68 -5.79 2.94
N ARG A 76 18.74 -6.77 2.04
CA ARG A 76 19.98 -7.49 1.74
C ARG A 76 21.03 -6.56 1.12
N LEU A 77 20.63 -5.80 0.09
CA LEU A 77 21.49 -4.78 -0.52
C LEU A 77 21.97 -3.73 0.50
N LEU A 78 21.09 -3.31 1.42
CA LEU A 78 21.40 -2.32 2.45
C LEU A 78 22.20 -2.91 3.62
N ASN A 79 21.98 -4.18 4.02
CA ASN A 79 22.80 -4.86 5.03
C ASN A 79 24.21 -5.12 4.52
N ASP A 80 24.36 -5.47 3.23
CA ASP A 80 25.68 -5.60 2.60
C ASP A 80 26.41 -4.25 2.59
N LEU A 81 25.68 -3.13 2.57
CA LEU A 81 26.21 -1.76 2.69
C LEU A 81 26.39 -1.28 4.15
N ASN A 82 25.67 -1.84 5.12
CA ASN A 82 25.61 -1.40 6.53
C ASN A 82 26.02 -2.50 7.53
N GLN A 83 27.17 -3.15 7.35
CA GLN A 83 27.74 -4.14 8.31
C GLN A 83 27.97 -3.63 9.76
N GLY A 84 27.44 -2.48 10.18
CA GLY A 84 27.68 -1.85 11.48
C GLY A 84 26.48 -1.63 12.40
N ILE A 85 25.25 -2.04 12.06
CA ILE A 85 24.08 -1.75 12.93
C ILE A 85 23.67 -3.01 13.70
N GLN A 86 24.37 -3.27 14.81
CA GLN A 86 23.98 -4.23 15.84
C GLN A 86 23.02 -3.59 16.86
N ASP A 87 21.87 -3.09 16.42
CA ASP A 87 20.76 -2.85 17.34
C ASP A 87 19.77 -3.98 17.16
N VAL A 88 19.23 -4.52 18.27
CA VAL A 88 18.25 -5.60 18.30
C VAL A 88 17.06 -5.22 17.40
N VAL A 89 17.12 -5.64 16.14
CA VAL A 89 16.14 -5.22 15.13
C VAL A 89 14.85 -5.97 15.45
N SER A 90 13.86 -5.24 15.97
CA SER A 90 12.49 -5.77 16.00
C SER A 90 12.10 -6.15 14.58
N ALA A 91 11.70 -7.41 14.38
CA ALA A 91 11.30 -7.90 13.07
C ALA A 91 10.20 -6.97 12.50
N PRO A 92 10.30 -6.56 11.23
CA PRO A 92 9.32 -5.66 10.62
C PRO A 92 7.93 -6.31 10.63
N ARG A 93 6.91 -5.55 11.02
CA ARG A 93 5.51 -6.01 11.07
C ARG A 93 4.67 -5.18 10.13
N MET A 94 3.73 -5.84 9.46
CA MET A 94 2.79 -5.19 8.55
C MET A 94 1.44 -5.89 8.59
N PHE A 95 0.40 -5.08 8.67
CA PHE A 95 -1.00 -5.47 8.60
C PHE A 95 -1.61 -4.80 7.38
N VAL A 96 -2.31 -5.58 6.56
CA VAL A 96 -3.00 -5.12 5.37
C VAL A 96 -4.44 -5.57 5.50
N LEU A 97 -5.38 -4.63 5.40
CA LEU A 97 -6.82 -4.89 5.51
C LEU A 97 -7.53 -4.35 4.27
N ASP A 98 -8.46 -5.12 3.70
CA ASP A 98 -9.38 -4.59 2.69
C ASP A 98 -10.45 -3.76 3.40
N VAL A 99 -10.48 -2.47 3.08
CA VAL A 99 -11.41 -1.50 3.64
C VAL A 99 -12.32 -0.93 2.56
N THR A 100 -12.45 -1.60 1.41
CA THR A 100 -13.27 -1.13 0.29
C THR A 100 -14.73 -0.95 0.68
N GLU A 101 -15.28 -1.89 1.45
CA GLU A 101 -16.68 -1.87 1.89
C GLU A 101 -16.85 -1.36 3.32
N ALA A 102 -15.75 -0.98 3.99
CA ALA A 102 -15.83 -0.46 5.34
C ALA A 102 -16.49 0.92 5.32
N ASP A 103 -17.38 1.16 6.29
CA ASP A 103 -17.78 2.52 6.65
C ASP A 103 -16.69 3.09 7.54
N TYR A 104 -15.63 3.59 6.91
CA TYR A 104 -14.53 4.21 7.62
C TYR A 104 -14.98 5.56 8.16
N ALA A 105 -14.89 5.75 9.47
CA ALA A 105 -15.13 7.04 10.14
C ALA A 105 -13.96 7.29 11.11
N GLY A 106 -13.36 8.47 11.04
CA GLY A 106 -12.20 8.80 11.87
C GLY A 106 -11.75 10.24 11.70
N THR A 107 -10.70 10.59 12.45
CA THR A 107 -10.14 11.95 12.48
C THR A 107 -8.74 11.93 11.86
N GLY A 108 -8.67 12.08 10.54
CA GLY A 108 -7.43 12.18 9.77
C GLY A 108 -7.28 13.56 9.13
N LEU A 109 -6.11 13.84 8.55
CA LEU A 109 -5.91 15.00 7.67
C LEU A 109 -7.02 15.01 6.61
N LYS A 110 -7.61 16.18 6.35
CA LYS A 110 -8.76 16.36 5.43
C LYS A 110 -8.56 15.64 4.09
N ASP A 111 -7.33 15.62 3.59
CA ASP A 111 -6.94 15.01 2.33
C ASP A 111 -7.07 13.47 2.32
N GLY A 112 -6.91 12.81 3.47
CA GLY A 112 -7.05 11.36 3.61
C GLY A 112 -8.49 10.87 3.41
N TRP A 113 -9.46 11.65 3.90
CA TRP A 113 -10.89 11.35 3.78
C TRP A 113 -11.40 11.50 2.35
N GLU A 114 -11.08 12.63 1.74
CA GLU A 114 -11.47 12.91 0.36
C GLU A 114 -10.84 11.90 -0.59
N TRP A 115 -9.58 11.53 -0.37
CA TRP A 115 -8.92 10.48 -1.14
C TRP A 115 -9.59 9.11 -0.95
N TYR A 116 -9.91 8.73 0.30
CA TYR A 116 -10.55 7.44 0.59
C TYR A 116 -11.91 7.31 -0.11
N GLU A 117 -12.78 8.31 0.00
CA GLU A 117 -14.10 8.28 -0.63
C GLU A 117 -14.03 8.25 -2.17
N LEU A 118 -13.04 8.92 -2.75
CA LEU A 118 -12.80 8.86 -4.19
C LEU A 118 -12.32 7.46 -4.62
N ALA A 119 -11.32 6.92 -3.92
CA ALA A 119 -10.75 5.60 -4.16
C ALA A 119 -11.79 4.50 -3.97
N ARG A 120 -12.61 4.58 -2.92
CA ARG A 120 -13.70 3.67 -2.60
C ARG A 120 -14.76 3.65 -3.70
N ARG A 121 -15.22 4.82 -4.13
CA ARG A 121 -16.19 4.91 -5.25
C ARG A 121 -15.65 4.28 -6.53
N LYS A 122 -14.37 4.53 -6.85
CA LYS A 122 -13.70 3.91 -8.01
C LYS A 122 -13.58 2.39 -7.86
N ALA A 123 -13.29 1.89 -6.66
CA ALA A 123 -13.20 0.47 -6.39
C ALA A 123 -14.55 -0.22 -6.52
N LEU A 124 -15.60 0.34 -5.91
CA LEU A 124 -16.96 -0.20 -5.97
C LEU A 124 -17.54 -0.15 -7.39
N SER A 125 -17.28 0.92 -8.15
CA SER A 125 -17.74 1.00 -9.55
C SER A 125 -17.07 -0.02 -10.47
N SER A 126 -15.83 -0.42 -10.17
CA SER A 126 -15.12 -1.48 -10.91
C SER A 126 -15.71 -2.89 -10.70
N ARG A 127 -16.51 -3.08 -9.63
CA ARG A 127 -17.15 -4.34 -9.26
C ARG A 127 -18.54 -4.52 -9.86
N LEU A 128 -19.15 -3.44 -10.33
CA LEU A 128 -20.46 -3.51 -10.95
C LEU A 128 -20.34 -4.19 -12.33
N PRO A 129 -21.12 -5.25 -12.61
CA PRO A 129 -21.18 -5.81 -13.95
C PRO A 129 -21.68 -4.72 -14.91
N ALA A 130 -21.16 -4.70 -16.13
CA ALA A 130 -21.53 -3.78 -17.20
C ALA A 130 -22.97 -4.01 -17.72
N GLN A 131 -23.97 -3.99 -16.83
CA GLN A 131 -25.38 -4.30 -17.15
C GLN A 131 -26.29 -3.06 -17.24
N HIS A 132 -25.73 -1.85 -17.35
CA HIS A 132 -26.51 -0.63 -17.56
C HIS A 132 -25.97 0.24 -18.70
N MET A 133 -25.69 -0.36 -19.85
CA MET A 133 -25.50 0.39 -21.11
C MET A 133 -26.29 -0.21 -22.29
N GLU A 134 -27.47 -0.77 -22.02
CA GLU A 134 -28.51 -0.92 -23.05
C GLU A 134 -29.87 -0.57 -22.41
N GLY A 135 -30.46 0.53 -22.88
CA GLY A 135 -31.74 1.09 -22.47
C GLY A 135 -32.00 2.37 -23.23
#